data_AF-W2R0Q4-F1
#
_entry.id   AF-W2R0Q4-F1
#
_cell.length_a   1.000
_cell.length_b   1.000
_cell.length_c   1.000
_cell.angle_alpha   90.00
_cell.angle_beta   90.00
_cell.angle_gamma   90.00
#
_symmetry.space_group_name_H-M   'P 1'
#
loop_
_entity.id
_entity.type
_entity.pdbx_description
1 polymer ?
#
loop_
_entity_poly.entity_id
_entity_poly.type
_entity_poly.pdbx_seq_one_letter_code
_entity_poly.pdbx_strand_id
1 'polypeptide(L)'
;MFFLGIWRVCVAPTHPLAGRLYDSKLPLTKRYSVPYVDLYQMKKGNHGFWDIQELVGINGRFLPADRVEPFSQITVNGMPFDTVRDPHFFLKEAYGPDYMTPIPRKA
;
A
#
# COMPACT_ATOMS: atom_id res chain seq x y z
N MET A 1 4.83 12.35 -13.83
CA MET A 1 5.45 11.07 -13.46
C MET A 1 6.31 11.33 -12.24
N PHE A 2 5.84 10.88 -11.06
CA PHE A 2 6.55 11.07 -9.80
C PHE A 2 7.67 10.03 -9.66
N PHE A 3 8.62 10.29 -8.76
CA PHE A 3 9.82 9.48 -8.51
C PHE A 3 9.52 7.96 -8.57
N LEU A 4 10.36 7.19 -9.30
CA LEU A 4 10.23 5.74 -9.54
C LEU A 4 9.07 5.27 -10.45
N GLY A 5 8.33 6.18 -11.11
CA GLY A 5 7.26 5.77 -12.04
C GLY A 5 6.01 5.21 -11.35
N ILE A 6 5.88 5.45 -10.04
CA ILE A 6 4.74 5.03 -9.23
C ILE A 6 3.57 6.02 -9.43
N TRP A 7 2.35 5.48 -9.55
CA TRP A 7 1.14 6.30 -9.62
C TRP A 7 0.80 6.82 -8.22
N ARG A 8 0.67 8.14 -8.10
CA ARG A 8 0.32 8.79 -6.84
C ARG A 8 -1.01 9.50 -6.98
N VAL A 9 -1.93 9.16 -6.11
CA VAL A 9 -3.25 9.80 -6.06
C VAL A 9 -3.30 10.63 -4.79
N CYS A 10 -3.49 11.95 -4.95
CA CYS A 10 -3.81 12.81 -3.82
C CYS A 10 -5.11 12.31 -3.20
N VAL A 11 -5.17 12.22 -1.86
CA VAL A 11 -6.43 11.90 -1.19
C VAL A 11 -7.40 13.04 -1.50
N ALA A 12 -8.40 12.77 -2.33
CA ALA A 12 -9.32 13.79 -2.81
C ALA A 12 -10.14 14.40 -1.65
N PRO A 13 -10.57 15.67 -1.76
CA PRO A 13 -11.41 16.39 -0.78
C PRO A 13 -12.71 15.67 -0.38
N THR A 14 -13.17 14.70 -1.18
CA THR A 14 -14.39 13.91 -0.93
C THR A 14 -14.18 12.72 -0.01
N HIS A 15 -12.95 12.39 0.38
CA HIS A 15 -12.69 11.41 1.43
C HIS A 15 -13.20 11.96 2.78
N PRO A 16 -13.83 11.17 3.67
CA PRO A 16 -14.39 11.67 4.94
C PRO A 16 -13.37 12.42 5.83
N LEU A 17 -12.08 12.11 5.68
CA LEU A 17 -10.98 12.82 6.35
C LEU A 17 -10.44 14.03 5.57
N ALA A 18 -10.74 14.19 4.28
CA ALA A 18 -10.13 15.23 3.47
C ALA A 18 -10.66 16.63 3.77
N GLY A 19 -11.92 16.78 4.19
CA GLY A 19 -12.40 18.07 4.72
C GLY A 19 -11.70 18.54 6.00
N ARG A 20 -11.00 17.63 6.72
CA ARG A 20 -10.15 17.97 7.88
C ARG A 20 -8.68 18.18 7.52
N LEU A 21 -8.26 17.76 6.33
CA LEU A 21 -6.86 17.80 5.87
C LEU A 21 -6.64 18.84 4.76
N TYR A 22 -7.70 19.29 4.10
CA TYR A 22 -7.67 20.23 2.99
C TYR A 22 -8.28 21.57 3.42
N ASP A 23 -7.46 22.62 3.46
CA ASP A 23 -7.89 24.00 3.58
C ASP A 23 -7.65 24.72 2.25
N SER A 24 -8.74 25.14 1.60
CA SER A 24 -8.70 25.80 0.29
C SER A 24 -8.08 27.20 0.31
N LYS A 25 -7.83 27.77 1.50
CA LYS A 25 -7.18 29.08 1.66
C LYS A 25 -5.66 28.98 1.78
N LEU A 26 -5.11 27.78 1.93
CA LEU A 26 -3.66 27.58 1.99
C LEU A 26 -3.04 27.54 0.59
N PRO A 27 -1.79 28.03 0.43
CA PRO A 27 -1.08 27.96 -0.84
C PRO A 27 -0.82 26.50 -1.25
N LEU A 28 -0.65 26.27 -2.56
CA LEU A 28 -0.25 24.96 -3.07
C LEU A 28 1.04 24.50 -2.38
N THR A 29 0.99 23.32 -1.78
CA THR A 29 2.11 22.78 -1.01
C THR A 29 3.25 22.36 -1.97
N LYS A 30 4.48 22.32 -1.47
CA LYS A 30 5.61 21.74 -2.23
C LYS A 30 5.33 20.27 -2.56
N ARG A 31 6.09 19.70 -3.51
CA ARG A 31 5.95 18.25 -3.80
C ARG A 31 6.07 17.46 -2.50
N TYR A 32 5.11 16.55 -2.28
CA TYR A 32 5.09 15.62 -1.16
C TYR A 32 4.73 16.19 0.22
N SER A 33 4.29 17.46 0.33
CA SER A 33 3.81 18.02 1.61
C SER A 33 2.31 17.88 1.84
N VAL A 34 1.62 17.02 1.07
CA VAL A 34 0.20 16.66 1.28
C VAL A 34 0.04 15.16 1.47
N PRO A 35 -0.97 14.70 2.20
CA PRO A 35 -1.34 13.29 2.25
C PRO A 35 -1.66 12.73 0.85
N TYR A 36 -1.02 11.62 0.51
CA TYR A 36 -1.24 10.91 -0.74
C TYR A 36 -1.18 9.41 -0.47
N VAL A 37 -1.69 8.64 -1.43
CA VAL A 37 -1.45 7.19 -1.51
C VAL A 37 -0.62 6.89 -2.75
N ASP A 38 0.31 5.96 -2.60
CA ASP A 38 1.02 5.35 -3.72
C ASP A 38 0.24 4.12 -4.17
N LEU A 39 -0.02 4.04 -5.47
CA LEU A 39 -0.66 2.90 -6.11
C LEU A 39 0.42 2.06 -6.78
N TYR A 40 0.63 0.88 -6.22
CA TYR A 40 1.54 -0.13 -6.76
C TYR A 40 0.77 -1.05 -7.69
N GLN A 41 1.32 -1.29 -8.87
CA GLN A 41 0.69 -2.21 -9.82
C GLN A 41 0.78 -3.65 -9.31
N MET A 42 -0.35 -4.36 -9.35
CA MET A 42 -0.43 -5.81 -9.17
C MET A 42 -0.91 -6.42 -10.49
N LYS A 43 -0.13 -7.35 -11.05
CA LYS A 43 -0.46 -8.03 -12.30
C LYS A 43 -0.50 -9.53 -12.07
N LYS A 44 -1.62 -10.16 -12.42
CA LYS A 44 -1.69 -11.62 -12.49
C LYS A 44 -0.75 -12.12 -13.60
N GLY A 45 0.27 -12.86 -13.20
CA GLY A 45 1.25 -13.46 -14.09
C GLY A 45 0.77 -14.80 -14.64
N ASN A 46 1.61 -15.39 -15.49
CA ASN A 46 1.43 -16.78 -15.93
C ASN A 46 1.90 -17.74 -14.84
N HIS A 47 1.42 -18.98 -14.86
CA HIS A 47 1.86 -20.08 -13.97
C HIS A 47 1.56 -19.90 -12.47
N GLY A 48 0.48 -19.20 -12.12
CA GLY A 48 -0.03 -19.19 -10.74
C GLY A 48 0.70 -18.22 -9.80
N PHE A 49 1.26 -17.14 -10.33
CA PHE A 49 1.88 -16.07 -9.53
C PHE A 49 1.29 -14.70 -9.86
N TRP A 50 1.39 -13.78 -8.91
CA TRP A 50 1.12 -12.36 -9.05
C TRP A 50 2.45 -11.59 -8.99
N ASP A 51 2.62 -10.64 -9.90
CA ASP A 51 3.73 -9.69 -9.96
C ASP A 51 3.30 -8.38 -9.28
N ILE A 52 3.98 -7.99 -8.21
CA ILE A 52 3.64 -6.84 -7.37
C ILE A 52 4.78 -5.83 -7.39
N GLN A 53 4.50 -4.64 -7.92
CA GLN A 53 5.49 -3.57 -8.02
C GLN A 53 6.08 -3.18 -6.64
N GLU A 54 7.39 -2.97 -6.59
CA GLU A 54 8.18 -2.65 -5.39
C GLU A 54 8.16 -3.71 -4.26
N LEU A 55 7.53 -4.87 -4.43
CA LEU A 55 7.69 -5.97 -3.47
C LEU A 55 9.11 -6.54 -3.54
N VAL A 56 9.77 -6.61 -2.39
CA VAL A 56 11.09 -7.25 -2.22
C VAL A 56 10.97 -8.38 -1.20
N GLY A 57 10.28 -9.46 -1.60
CA GLY A 57 10.13 -10.67 -0.80
C GLY A 57 11.22 -11.71 -1.08
N ILE A 58 11.06 -12.90 -0.51
CA ILE A 58 12.01 -14.03 -0.70
C ILE A 58 12.07 -14.42 -2.19
N ASN A 59 10.94 -14.35 -2.89
CA ASN A 59 10.83 -14.60 -4.33
C ASN A 59 10.89 -13.31 -5.17
N GLY A 60 11.50 -12.25 -4.63
CA GLY A 60 11.49 -10.93 -5.23
C GLY A 60 10.07 -10.34 -5.26
N ARG A 61 9.62 -9.95 -6.45
CA ARG A 61 8.32 -9.28 -6.65
C ARG A 61 7.12 -10.21 -6.84
N PHE A 62 7.33 -11.52 -6.76
CA PHE A 62 6.31 -12.52 -7.10
C PHE A 62 5.68 -13.15 -5.85
N LEU A 63 4.35 -13.23 -5.84
CA LEU A 63 3.57 -13.96 -4.84
C LEU A 63 2.79 -15.12 -5.46
N PRO A 64 2.66 -16.26 -4.77
CA PRO A 64 1.77 -17.34 -5.18
C PRO A 64 0.31 -16.89 -5.26
N ALA A 65 -0.41 -17.31 -6.29
CA ALA A 65 -1.81 -16.92 -6.51
C ALA A 65 -2.75 -17.39 -5.40
N ASP A 66 -2.47 -18.52 -4.76
CA ASP A 66 -3.25 -19.03 -3.62
C ASP A 66 -3.08 -18.19 -2.34
N ARG A 67 -2.08 -17.31 -2.29
CA ARG A 67 -1.86 -16.32 -1.21
C ARG A 67 -2.47 -14.96 -1.51
N VAL A 68 -2.80 -14.70 -2.77
CA VAL A 68 -3.41 -13.45 -3.23
C VAL A 68 -4.92 -13.60 -3.40
N GLU A 69 -5.36 -14.67 -4.06
CA GLU A 69 -6.76 -14.95 -4.39
C GLU A 69 -7.31 -16.18 -3.61
N PRO A 70 -8.60 -16.18 -3.27
CA PRO A 70 -9.52 -15.04 -3.35
C PRO A 70 -9.11 -13.92 -2.39
N PHE A 71 -9.40 -12.67 -2.75
CA PHE A 71 -9.15 -11.55 -1.83
C PHE A 71 -9.91 -11.75 -0.51
N SER A 72 -9.28 -11.32 0.58
CA SER A 72 -9.87 -11.26 1.90
C SER A 72 -10.13 -9.81 2.30
N GLN A 73 -10.73 -9.57 3.47
CA GLN A 73 -10.96 -8.22 3.98
C GLN A 73 -10.25 -7.97 5.29
N ILE A 74 -9.69 -6.77 5.43
CA ILE A 74 -9.20 -6.22 6.69
C ILE A 74 -9.95 -4.94 7.01
N THR A 75 -9.92 -4.54 8.29
CA THR A 75 -10.47 -3.26 8.72
C THR A 75 -9.35 -2.29 9.04
N VAL A 76 -9.34 -1.13 8.38
CA VAL A 76 -8.44 -0.02 8.69
C VAL A 76 -9.29 1.16 9.11
N ASN A 77 -9.10 1.65 10.34
CA ASN A 77 -9.88 2.76 10.93
C ASN A 77 -11.41 2.56 10.84
N GLY A 78 -11.88 1.33 11.07
CA GLY A 78 -13.32 0.99 11.05
C GLY A 78 -13.93 0.82 9.66
N MET A 79 -13.15 0.99 8.58
CA MET A 79 -13.60 0.76 7.21
C MET A 79 -13.00 -0.54 6.65
N PRO A 80 -13.80 -1.38 5.97
CA PRO A 80 -13.30 -2.59 5.34
C PRO A 80 -12.56 -2.28 4.04
N PHE A 81 -11.47 -2.99 3.79
CA PHE A 81 -10.70 -2.94 2.55
C PHE A 81 -10.36 -4.35 2.10
N ASP A 82 -10.44 -4.58 0.80
CA ASP A 82 -9.94 -5.81 0.20
C ASP A 82 -8.41 -5.86 0.33
N THR A 83 -7.91 -7.04 0.60
CA THR A 83 -6.49 -7.35 0.68
C THR A 83 -6.24 -8.74 0.11
N VAL A 84 -4.97 -9.13 0.02
CA VAL A 84 -4.57 -10.48 -0.36
C VAL A 84 -5.23 -11.54 0.54
N ARG A 85 -5.37 -12.77 0.05
CA ARG A 85 -5.93 -13.88 0.83
C ARG A 85 -5.23 -14.09 2.18
N ASP A 86 -3.91 -13.95 2.19
CA ASP A 86 -3.07 -14.15 3.39
C ASP A 86 -2.21 -12.90 3.67
N PRO A 87 -2.75 -11.91 4.41
CA PRO A 87 -2.03 -10.66 4.70
C PRO A 87 -0.80 -10.88 5.57
N HIS A 88 -0.82 -11.88 6.45
CA HIS A 88 0.31 -12.19 7.33
C HIS A 88 1.48 -12.75 6.53
N PHE A 89 1.22 -13.64 5.57
CA PHE A 89 2.22 -14.09 4.62
C PHE A 89 2.81 -12.92 3.83
N PHE A 90 1.95 -12.06 3.27
CA PHE A 90 2.40 -10.88 2.52
C PHE A 90 3.31 -9.95 3.33
N LEU A 91 2.91 -9.60 4.55
CA LEU A 91 3.71 -8.71 5.40
C LEU A 91 5.01 -9.36 5.86
N LYS A 92 5.00 -10.68 6.11
CA LYS A 92 6.22 -11.42 6.42
C LYS A 92 7.20 -11.45 5.25
N GLU A 93 6.72 -11.61 4.02
CA GLU A 93 7.54 -11.51 2.82
C GLU A 93 8.13 -10.12 2.66
N ALA A 94 7.32 -9.07 2.86
CA ALA A 94 7.75 -7.68 2.65
C ALA A 94 8.69 -7.13 3.73
N TYR A 95 8.50 -7.54 4.99
CA TYR A 95 9.14 -6.91 6.15
C TYR A 95 9.92 -7.89 7.05
N GLY A 96 9.88 -9.19 6.75
CA GLY A 96 10.56 -10.23 7.53
C GLY A 96 9.70 -10.80 8.68
N PRO A 97 10.25 -11.78 9.43
CA PRO A 97 9.50 -12.50 10.48
C PRO A 97 9.03 -11.60 11.63
N ASP A 98 9.76 -10.51 11.90
CA ASP A 98 9.51 -9.60 13.01
C ASP A 98 8.65 -8.38 12.60
N TYR A 99 7.91 -8.47 11.49
CA TYR A 99 7.15 -7.32 10.96
C TYR A 99 6.10 -6.73 11.93
N MET A 100 5.67 -7.50 12.93
CA MET A 100 4.74 -7.04 13.98
C MET A 100 5.47 -6.42 15.18
N THR A 101 6.79 -6.46 15.21
CA THR A 101 7.62 -5.88 16.27
C THR A 101 8.00 -4.46 15.89
N PRO A 102 7.46 -3.42 16.57
CA PRO A 102 7.80 -2.05 16.24
C PRO A 102 9.29 -1.77 16.43
N ILE A 103 9.93 -1.17 15.43
CA ILE A 103 11.30 -0.65 15.58
C ILE A 103 11.19 0.77 16.16
N PRO A 104 11.74 1.04 17.36
CA PRO A 104 11.75 2.38 17.91
C PRO A 104 12.43 3.34 16.94
N ARG A 105 11.84 4.52 16.73
CA ARG A 105 12.53 5.58 16.00
C ARG A 105 13.80 5.92 16.78
N LYS A 106 14.95 5.92 16.10
CA LYS A 106 16.18 6.47 16.68
C LYS A 106 15.92 7.94 17.01
N ALA A 107 16.28 8.34 18.23
CA ALA A 107 16.21 9.73 18.68
C ALA A 107 17.18 10.61 17.88
#